data_AF-A0AAJ6CQV9-F1
#
_entry.id   AF-A0AAJ6CQV9-F1
#
_cell.length_a   1.000
_cell.length_b   1.000
_cell.length_c   1.000
_cell.angle_alpha   90.00
_cell.angle_beta   90.00
_cell.angle_gamma   90.00
#
_symmetry.space_group_name_H-M   'P 1'
#
loop_
_entity.id
_entity.type
_entity.pdbx_description
1 polymer ?
#
loop_
_entity_poly.entity_id
_entity_poly.type
_entity_poly.pdbx_seq_one_letter_code
_entity_poly.pdbx_strand_id
1 'polypeptide(L)'
;MAYSKPATPHLEAITANSTTPYISAFTDLQRGPTVLEVPAAGPDGSLYGQIVDAWQFTIADVGPAGLDKGKGGKFLLTPPGYSEPIPAGYLHVPSPNFRVAFAFRSVPAPGKSTEDAYHYSKRLRMYYLSEASNPPTQRFVDPGNKRYPTLPFYDERHFDDLHAVASVEPVREQDKVMMGMLSSLGIGRGVTFNPDEKTRKALRQAAIDA
;
A
#
# COMPACT_ATOMS: atom_id res chain seq x y z
N MET A 1 2.56 -4.86 8.25
CA MET A 1 2.20 -4.36 9.60
C MET A 1 0.89 -5.01 10.00
N ALA A 2 0.84 -5.70 11.14
CA ALA A 2 -0.39 -6.25 11.70
C ALA A 2 -0.57 -5.66 13.08
N TYR A 3 -1.69 -4.99 13.31
CA TYR A 3 -1.91 -4.17 14.49
C TYR A 3 -2.67 -4.99 15.53
N SER A 4 -2.12 -5.18 16.73
CA SER A 4 -2.81 -5.93 17.79
C SER A 4 -3.95 -5.16 18.45
N LYS A 5 -3.97 -3.83 18.25
CA LYS A 5 -4.97 -2.91 18.79
C LYS A 5 -5.58 -2.08 17.67
N PRO A 6 -6.79 -1.52 17.86
CA PRO A 6 -7.31 -0.49 16.97
C PRO A 6 -6.39 0.73 16.95
N ALA A 7 -6.64 1.65 16.01
CA ALA A 7 -5.80 2.83 15.88
C ALA A 7 -5.77 3.65 17.18
N THR A 8 -4.56 4.09 17.55
CA THR A 8 -4.29 5.03 18.65
C THR A 8 -3.57 6.25 18.08
N PRO A 9 -3.41 7.36 18.82
CA PRO A 9 -2.65 8.51 18.34
C PRO A 9 -1.18 8.23 17.94
N HIS A 10 -0.61 7.09 18.36
CA HIS A 10 0.73 6.67 17.93
C HIS A 10 0.77 6.18 16.48
N LEU A 11 -0.37 5.70 15.96
CA LEU A 11 -0.56 5.46 14.54
C LEU A 11 -1.04 6.78 13.92
N GLU A 12 -0.13 7.52 13.28
CA GLU A 12 -0.43 8.81 12.66
C GLU A 12 -1.16 8.66 11.31
N ALA A 13 -2.17 7.78 11.28
CA ALA A 13 -3.03 7.56 10.13
C ALA A 13 -4.18 8.58 10.13
N ILE A 14 -4.43 9.19 8.97
CA ILE A 14 -5.50 10.18 8.80
C ILE A 14 -6.85 9.48 9.02
N THR A 15 -7.66 10.03 9.94
CA THR A 15 -9.04 9.59 10.24
C THR A 15 -9.21 8.08 10.45
N ALA A 16 -8.24 7.44 11.11
CA ALA A 16 -8.25 6.00 11.34
C ALA A 16 -9.42 5.52 12.22
N ASN A 17 -9.89 4.30 11.95
CA ASN A 17 -10.93 3.67 12.76
C ASN A 17 -10.36 3.17 14.09
N SER A 18 -11.16 3.27 15.16
CA SER A 18 -10.79 2.88 16.52
C SER A 18 -11.47 1.59 17.02
N THR A 19 -12.11 0.82 16.13
CA THR A 19 -12.93 -0.36 16.51
C THR A 19 -12.37 -1.68 16.00
N THR A 20 -11.74 -1.68 14.83
CA THR A 20 -11.22 -2.89 14.16
C THR A 20 -9.72 -2.77 13.92
N PRO A 21 -8.93 -3.80 14.27
CA PRO A 21 -7.49 -3.78 14.02
C PRO A 21 -7.21 -3.81 12.51
N TYR A 22 -6.10 -3.19 12.12
CA TYR A 22 -5.65 -3.14 10.75
C TYR A 22 -4.63 -4.24 10.43
N ILE A 23 -4.49 -4.54 9.14
CA ILE A 23 -3.31 -5.13 8.53
C ILE A 23 -2.98 -4.37 7.26
N SER A 24 -1.72 -3.96 7.10
CA SER A 24 -1.29 -3.20 5.93
C SER A 24 0.08 -3.64 5.44
N ALA A 25 0.31 -3.48 4.14
CA ALA A 25 1.60 -3.67 3.53
C ALA A 25 1.72 -2.87 2.23
N PHE A 26 2.94 -2.83 1.70
CA PHE A 26 3.29 -2.19 0.44
C PHE A 26 4.12 -3.18 -0.37
N THR A 27 3.97 -3.17 -1.69
CA THR A 27 4.84 -3.90 -2.63
C THR A 27 5.29 -2.98 -3.75
N ASP A 28 6.47 -3.27 -4.29
CA ASP A 28 7.01 -2.64 -5.49
C ASP A 28 7.05 -3.68 -6.62
N LEU A 29 6.20 -3.47 -7.62
CA LEU A 29 6.05 -4.35 -8.76
C LEU A 29 7.16 -4.19 -9.80
N GLN A 30 8.09 -3.23 -9.67
CA GLN A 30 9.33 -3.21 -10.45
C GLN A 30 10.16 -4.48 -10.23
N ARG A 31 9.98 -5.12 -9.07
CA ARG A 31 10.66 -6.38 -8.70
C ARG A 31 9.93 -7.62 -9.23
N GLY A 32 8.76 -7.44 -9.84
CA GLY A 32 7.94 -8.50 -10.42
C GLY A 32 6.52 -8.58 -9.85
N PRO A 33 5.66 -9.43 -10.43
CA PRO A 33 4.30 -9.65 -9.94
C PRO A 33 4.29 -10.10 -8.48
N THR A 34 3.34 -9.62 -7.70
CA THR A 34 3.21 -9.94 -6.28
C THR A 34 1.96 -10.78 -6.04
N VAL A 35 2.10 -11.86 -5.28
CA VAL A 35 0.99 -12.67 -4.78
C VAL A 35 0.58 -12.14 -3.41
N LEU A 36 -0.72 -11.91 -3.25
CA LEU A 36 -1.35 -11.61 -1.97
C LEU A 36 -2.36 -12.72 -1.66
N GLU A 37 -2.05 -13.56 -0.68
CA GLU A 37 -2.96 -14.62 -0.22
C GLU A 37 -3.84 -14.06 0.90
N VAL A 38 -5.15 -14.02 0.64
CA VAL A 38 -6.17 -13.53 1.58
C VAL A 38 -6.90 -14.73 2.19
N PRO A 39 -7.00 -14.83 3.53
CA PRO A 39 -7.76 -15.88 4.18
C PRO A 39 -9.27 -15.74 3.89
N ALA A 40 -9.95 -16.87 3.74
CA ALA A 40 -11.40 -16.91 3.58
C ALA A 40 -12.11 -16.38 4.83
N ALA A 41 -13.15 -15.58 4.62
CA ALA A 41 -14.05 -15.19 5.69
C ALA A 41 -14.71 -16.44 6.30
N GLY A 42 -14.92 -16.42 7.61
CA GLY A 42 -15.46 -17.59 8.30
C GLY A 42 -15.64 -17.38 9.81
N PRO A 43 -15.62 -18.46 10.60
CA PRO A 43 -15.97 -18.43 12.02
C PRO A 43 -15.00 -17.61 12.89
N ASP A 44 -13.83 -17.27 12.37
CA ASP A 44 -12.83 -16.45 13.07
C ASP A 44 -12.92 -14.96 12.72
N GLY A 45 -13.49 -14.62 11.55
CA GLY A 45 -13.57 -13.24 11.08
C GLY A 45 -13.49 -13.11 9.56
N SER A 46 -13.24 -11.90 9.09
CA SER A 46 -13.01 -11.57 7.68
C SER A 46 -12.01 -10.42 7.52
N LEU A 47 -11.38 -10.31 6.35
CA LEU A 47 -10.63 -9.13 5.96
C LEU A 47 -11.50 -8.29 5.02
N TYR A 48 -11.49 -6.97 5.21
CA TYR A 48 -12.21 -6.03 4.38
C TYR A 48 -11.36 -4.79 4.09
N GLY A 49 -11.28 -4.38 2.83
CA GLY A 49 -10.64 -3.12 2.45
C GLY A 49 -10.22 -3.10 0.98
N GLN A 50 -9.29 -2.20 0.67
CA GLN A 50 -8.92 -1.86 -0.70
C GLN A 50 -7.43 -2.10 -0.93
N ILE A 51 -7.12 -2.63 -2.10
CA ILE A 51 -5.80 -2.61 -2.71
C ILE A 51 -5.78 -1.37 -3.59
N VAL A 52 -4.77 -0.52 -3.40
CA VAL A 52 -4.68 0.79 -4.06
C VAL A 52 -3.35 0.98 -4.77
N ASP A 53 -3.39 1.76 -5.85
CA ASP A 53 -2.20 2.18 -6.59
C ASP A 53 -1.43 3.31 -5.88
N ALA A 54 -0.37 3.83 -6.52
CA ALA A 54 0.47 4.89 -5.97
C ALA A 54 -0.26 6.23 -5.76
N TRP A 55 -1.38 6.46 -6.45
CA TRP A 55 -2.27 7.63 -6.28
C TRP A 55 -3.43 7.32 -5.33
N GLN A 56 -3.41 6.18 -4.65
CA GLN A 56 -4.47 5.67 -3.79
C GLN A 56 -5.82 5.43 -4.50
N PHE A 57 -5.82 5.27 -5.84
CA PHE A 57 -7.01 4.76 -6.51
C PHE A 57 -7.17 3.27 -6.22
N THR A 58 -8.40 2.85 -5.93
CA THR A 58 -8.71 1.44 -5.71
C THR A 58 -8.56 0.66 -7.01
N ILE A 59 -7.71 -0.37 -6.98
CA ILE A 59 -7.53 -1.31 -8.09
C ILE A 59 -8.21 -2.65 -7.83
N ALA A 60 -8.49 -2.97 -6.57
CA ALA A 60 -9.35 -4.10 -6.19
C ALA A 60 -9.88 -3.93 -4.76
N ASP A 61 -11.12 -4.38 -4.55
CA ASP A 61 -11.70 -4.56 -3.22
C ASP A 61 -11.46 -6.00 -2.72
N VAL A 62 -11.31 -6.16 -1.40
CA VAL A 62 -11.11 -7.44 -0.70
C VAL A 62 -12.20 -7.64 0.34
N GLY A 63 -12.66 -8.88 0.48
CA GLY A 63 -13.64 -9.31 1.47
C GLY A 63 -14.99 -9.68 0.85
N PRO A 64 -16.07 -9.74 1.65
CA PRO A 64 -17.39 -10.19 1.19
C PRO A 64 -17.93 -9.46 -0.05
N ALA A 65 -17.63 -8.16 -0.18
CA ALA A 65 -18.00 -7.34 -1.33
C ALA A 65 -16.86 -7.17 -2.35
N GLY A 66 -15.70 -7.78 -2.10
CA GLY A 66 -14.52 -7.68 -2.94
C GLY A 66 -14.48 -8.72 -4.05
N LEU A 67 -13.37 -8.72 -4.78
CA LEU A 67 -13.12 -9.64 -5.90
C LEU A 67 -13.18 -11.11 -5.46
N ASP A 68 -12.77 -11.41 -4.22
CA ASP A 68 -12.80 -12.75 -3.64
C ASP A 68 -14.18 -13.16 -3.10
N LYS A 69 -15.14 -12.23 -3.00
CA LYS A 69 -16.50 -12.47 -2.45
C LYS A 69 -16.48 -13.14 -1.07
N GLY A 70 -15.47 -12.81 -0.26
CA GLY A 70 -15.23 -13.38 1.06
C GLY A 70 -14.71 -14.82 1.07
N LYS A 71 -14.46 -15.44 -0.09
CA LYS A 71 -13.90 -16.79 -0.18
C LYS A 71 -12.40 -16.82 0.02
N GLY A 72 -11.75 -15.65 0.15
CA GLY A 72 -10.30 -15.54 0.12
C GLY A 72 -9.73 -15.99 -1.22
N GLY A 73 -8.41 -16.16 -1.27
CA GLY A 73 -7.72 -16.63 -2.45
C GLY A 73 -6.40 -15.93 -2.70
N LYS A 74 -5.80 -16.22 -3.87
CA LYS A 74 -4.52 -15.65 -4.30
C LYS A 74 -4.77 -14.53 -5.28
N PHE A 75 -4.56 -13.29 -4.86
CA PHE A 75 -4.57 -12.14 -5.74
C PHE A 75 -3.21 -12.04 -6.42
N LEU A 76 -3.17 -11.92 -7.75
CA LEU A 76 -1.94 -11.65 -8.49
C LEU A 76 -1.92 -10.18 -8.92
N LEU A 77 -1.10 -9.39 -8.24
CA LEU A 77 -0.81 -8.01 -8.56
C LEU A 77 0.23 -7.98 -9.68
N THR A 78 -0.11 -7.44 -10.84
CA THR A 78 0.81 -7.39 -12.00
C THR A 78 1.23 -5.96 -12.33
N PRO A 79 2.52 -5.73 -12.68
CA PRO A 79 3.00 -4.39 -13.01
C PRO A 79 2.38 -3.85 -14.31
N PRO A 80 2.49 -2.53 -14.54
CA PRO A 80 2.21 -1.93 -15.84
C PRO A 80 2.96 -2.64 -16.96
N GLY A 81 2.26 -2.99 -18.03
CA GLY A 81 2.85 -3.66 -19.20
C GLY A 81 3.14 -5.16 -19.03
N TYR A 82 2.68 -5.79 -17.94
CA TYR A 82 2.78 -7.24 -17.78
C TYR A 82 2.02 -7.99 -18.90
N SER A 83 2.70 -8.90 -19.58
CA SER A 83 2.17 -9.63 -20.75
C SER A 83 2.26 -11.15 -20.63
N GLU A 84 2.86 -11.67 -19.56
CA GLU A 84 2.95 -13.10 -19.33
C GLU A 84 1.59 -13.70 -18.91
N PRO A 85 1.36 -15.01 -19.14
CA PRO A 85 0.13 -15.66 -18.74
C PRO A 85 -0.13 -15.58 -17.22
N ILE A 86 -1.41 -15.43 -16.86
CA ILE A 86 -1.85 -15.50 -15.47
C ILE A 86 -2.00 -16.98 -15.07
N PRO A 87 -1.31 -17.46 -14.01
CA PRO A 87 -1.47 -18.83 -13.56
C PRO A 87 -2.91 -19.13 -13.10
N ALA A 88 -3.37 -20.36 -13.32
CA ALA A 88 -4.70 -20.78 -12.90
C ALA A 88 -4.87 -20.65 -11.37
N GLY A 89 -6.08 -20.30 -10.93
CA GLY A 89 -6.42 -20.15 -9.51
C GLY A 89 -6.05 -18.81 -8.88
N TYR A 90 -5.53 -17.86 -9.67
CA TYR A 90 -5.27 -16.49 -9.21
C TYR A 90 -6.39 -15.53 -9.64
N LEU A 91 -6.70 -14.59 -8.73
CA LEU A 91 -7.53 -13.42 -9.00
C LEU A 91 -6.61 -12.33 -9.56
N HIS A 92 -6.70 -12.05 -10.85
CA HIS A 92 -5.83 -11.07 -11.51
C HIS A 92 -6.21 -9.64 -11.14
N VAL A 93 -5.23 -8.86 -10.68
CA VAL A 93 -5.36 -7.43 -10.39
C VAL A 93 -4.24 -6.67 -11.13
N PRO A 94 -4.52 -6.13 -12.32
CA PRO A 94 -3.56 -5.29 -13.03
C PRO A 94 -3.43 -3.93 -12.34
N SER A 95 -2.19 -3.51 -12.06
CA SER A 95 -1.92 -2.19 -11.52
C SER A 95 -1.47 -1.23 -12.63
N PRO A 96 -2.01 0.00 -12.70
CA PRO A 96 -1.49 1.05 -13.59
C PRO A 96 -0.15 1.63 -13.08
N ASN A 97 0.28 1.23 -11.87
CA ASN A 97 1.45 1.74 -11.16
C ASN A 97 2.32 0.62 -10.58
N PHE A 98 3.57 0.94 -10.28
CA PHE A 98 4.50 -0.03 -9.70
C PHE A 98 4.34 -0.17 -8.19
N ARG A 99 4.10 0.92 -7.47
CA ARG A 99 3.84 0.87 -6.03
C ARG A 99 2.37 0.57 -5.78
N VAL A 100 2.14 -0.48 -5.00
CA VAL A 100 0.81 -0.90 -4.57
C VAL A 100 0.80 -1.01 -3.07
N ALA A 101 -0.27 -0.52 -2.46
CA ALA A 101 -0.49 -0.57 -1.02
C ALA A 101 -1.84 -1.22 -0.71
N PHE A 102 -1.99 -1.68 0.53
CA PHE A 102 -3.30 -1.97 1.07
C PHE A 102 -3.35 -1.67 2.57
N ALA A 103 -4.55 -1.39 3.04
CA ALA A 103 -4.88 -1.39 4.46
C ALA A 103 -6.24 -2.06 4.64
N PHE A 104 -6.24 -3.26 5.19
CA PHE A 104 -7.45 -4.02 5.48
C PHE A 104 -7.81 -3.90 6.95
N ARG A 105 -9.11 -3.87 7.22
CA ARG A 105 -9.66 -4.10 8.55
C ARG A 105 -9.82 -5.60 8.75
N SER A 106 -9.37 -6.10 9.88
CA SER A 106 -9.65 -7.45 10.34
C SER A 106 -10.90 -7.41 11.22
N VAL A 107 -12.02 -7.87 10.67
CA VAL A 107 -13.33 -7.81 11.32
C VAL A 107 -13.56 -9.13 12.07
N PRO A 108 -13.66 -9.12 13.41
CA PRO A 108 -13.95 -10.33 14.17
C PRO A 108 -15.35 -10.85 13.86
N ALA A 109 -15.51 -12.17 13.84
CA ALA A 109 -16.84 -12.79 13.82
C ALA A 109 -17.59 -12.53 15.14
N PRO A 110 -18.94 -12.66 15.17
CA PRO A 110 -19.70 -12.50 16.41
C PRO A 110 -19.15 -13.37 17.56
N GLY A 111 -18.90 -12.75 18.72
CA GLY A 111 -18.33 -13.41 19.89
C GLY A 111 -16.80 -13.54 19.90
N LYS A 112 -16.10 -13.05 18.86
CA LYS A 112 -14.63 -13.00 18.81
C LYS A 112 -14.08 -11.65 19.30
N SER A 113 -12.88 -11.69 19.86
CA SER A 113 -12.18 -10.53 20.40
C SER A 113 -11.35 -9.79 19.34
N THR A 114 -10.84 -8.62 19.70
CA THR A 114 -9.83 -7.91 18.89
C THR A 114 -8.54 -8.73 18.75
N GLU A 115 -8.16 -9.49 19.78
CA GLU A 115 -6.99 -10.37 19.72
C GLU A 115 -7.19 -11.49 18.70
N ASP A 116 -8.38 -12.10 18.66
CA ASP A 116 -8.74 -13.08 17.62
C ASP A 116 -8.63 -12.47 16.22
N ALA A 117 -9.13 -11.24 16.02
CA ALA A 117 -9.02 -10.53 14.75
C ALA A 117 -7.54 -10.23 14.37
N TYR A 118 -6.70 -9.89 15.33
CA TYR A 118 -5.26 -9.73 15.10
C TYR A 118 -4.61 -11.04 14.66
N HIS A 119 -4.91 -12.16 15.33
CA HIS A 119 -4.42 -13.48 14.93
C HIS A 119 -4.94 -13.94 13.58
N TYR A 120 -6.21 -13.67 13.27
CA TYR A 120 -6.81 -13.93 11.97
C TYR A 120 -6.07 -13.17 10.86
N SER A 121 -5.76 -11.88 11.07
CA SER A 121 -5.06 -11.06 10.08
C SER A 121 -3.69 -11.62 9.69
N LYS A 122 -2.99 -12.28 10.62
CA LYS A 122 -1.67 -12.90 10.39
C LYS A 122 -1.71 -14.16 9.51
N ARG A 123 -2.89 -14.58 9.05
CA ARG A 123 -3.05 -15.63 8.02
C ARG A 123 -2.79 -15.09 6.60
N LEU A 124 -2.79 -13.77 6.42
CA LEU A 124 -2.44 -13.12 5.16
C LEU A 124 -0.98 -13.38 4.81
N ARG A 125 -0.69 -13.63 3.53
CA ARG A 125 0.68 -13.77 3.03
C ARG A 125 0.90 -12.86 1.82
N MET A 126 2.11 -12.32 1.69
CA MET A 126 2.50 -11.50 0.55
C MET A 126 3.94 -11.81 0.14
N TYR A 127 4.15 -12.16 -1.12
CA TYR A 127 5.44 -12.56 -1.67
C TYR A 127 5.47 -12.40 -3.19
N TYR A 128 6.63 -12.41 -3.83
CA TYR A 128 6.71 -12.30 -5.30
C TYR A 128 6.30 -13.59 -5.98
N LEU A 129 5.70 -13.51 -7.17
CA LEU A 129 5.27 -14.71 -7.92
C LEU A 129 6.42 -15.70 -8.16
N SER A 130 7.64 -15.21 -8.32
CA SER A 130 8.86 -16.03 -8.43
C SER A 130 9.15 -16.90 -7.20
N GLU A 131 8.61 -16.55 -6.03
CA GLU A 131 8.76 -17.27 -4.77
C GLU A 131 7.59 -18.26 -4.52
N ALA A 132 6.59 -18.33 -5.41
CA ALA A 132 5.35 -19.05 -5.14
C ALA A 132 5.49 -20.56 -4.91
N SER A 133 6.55 -21.18 -5.44
CA SER A 133 6.85 -22.61 -5.20
C SER A 133 7.38 -22.88 -3.79
N ASN A 134 8.02 -21.90 -3.17
CA ASN A 134 8.51 -21.98 -1.80
C ASN A 134 8.45 -20.59 -1.14
N PRO A 135 7.23 -20.10 -0.81
CA PRO A 135 7.09 -18.71 -0.41
C PRO A 135 7.67 -18.50 1.00
N PRO A 136 8.31 -17.34 1.25
CA PRO A 136 8.98 -17.08 2.52
C PRO A 136 8.00 -17.10 3.70
N THR A 137 8.55 -17.29 4.90
CA THR A 137 7.80 -17.09 6.15
C THR A 137 7.41 -15.63 6.28
N GLN A 138 6.12 -15.36 6.45
CA GLN A 138 5.63 -14.00 6.59
C GLN A 138 6.11 -13.40 7.90
N ARG A 139 6.77 -12.24 7.83
CA ARG A 139 7.14 -11.45 9.01
C ARG A 139 6.08 -10.40 9.28
N PHE A 140 5.54 -10.41 10.49
CA PHE A 140 4.64 -9.37 10.97
C PHE A 140 5.36 -8.46 11.95
N VAL A 141 5.11 -7.17 11.81
CA VAL A 141 5.54 -6.16 12.76
C VAL A 141 4.27 -5.50 13.30
N ASP A 142 4.15 -5.50 14.61
CA ASP A 142 3.12 -4.79 15.34
C ASP A 142 3.72 -3.49 15.89
N PRO A 143 3.25 -2.32 15.43
CA PRO A 143 3.75 -1.06 15.95
C PRO A 143 3.25 -0.82 17.39
N GLY A 144 2.14 -1.44 17.83
CA GLY A 144 1.63 -1.38 19.20
C GLY A 144 1.54 0.04 19.75
N ASN A 145 2.54 0.42 20.55
CA ASN A 145 2.66 1.73 21.21
C ASN A 145 3.80 2.60 20.65
N LYS A 146 4.44 2.19 19.54
CA LYS A 146 5.49 2.96 18.88
C LYS A 146 4.86 3.99 17.95
N ARG A 147 5.43 5.19 17.93
CA ARG A 147 5.10 6.20 16.92
C ARG A 147 5.38 5.63 15.53
N TYR A 148 4.36 5.62 14.69
CA TYR A 148 4.43 5.19 13.29
C TYR A 148 3.92 6.34 12.41
N PRO A 149 4.85 7.18 11.88
CA PRO A 149 4.48 8.34 11.08
C PRO A 149 4.07 7.88 9.67
N THR A 150 2.81 8.15 9.30
CA THR A 150 2.28 7.90 7.95
C THR A 150 1.84 9.16 7.23
N LEU A 151 1.95 10.31 7.89
CA LEU A 151 1.67 11.62 7.29
C LEU A 151 2.81 12.03 6.36
N PRO A 152 2.50 12.80 5.31
CA PRO A 152 3.54 13.45 4.52
C PRO A 152 4.38 14.38 5.40
N PHE A 153 5.61 14.66 4.97
CA PHE A 153 6.35 15.77 5.54
C PHE A 153 5.69 17.10 5.15
N TYR A 154 5.59 18.01 6.11
CA TYR A 154 5.06 19.36 5.92
C TYR A 154 6.20 20.39 5.80
N ASP A 155 7.28 19.98 5.16
CA ASP A 155 8.46 20.80 4.85
C ASP A 155 9.08 20.33 3.52
N GLU A 156 10.28 20.81 3.17
CA GLU A 156 10.90 20.49 1.89
C GLU A 156 11.12 18.99 1.64
N ARG A 157 11.11 18.16 2.68
CA ARG A 157 11.24 16.69 2.55
C ARG A 157 10.08 16.08 1.78
N HIS A 158 8.94 16.77 1.71
CA HIS A 158 7.82 16.38 0.84
C HIS A 158 8.27 16.18 -0.61
N PHE A 159 9.20 17.01 -1.09
CA PHE A 159 9.67 16.95 -2.47
C PHE A 159 10.63 15.79 -2.70
N ASP A 160 11.30 15.27 -1.67
CA ASP A 160 12.04 14.01 -1.74
C ASP A 160 11.07 12.84 -1.97
N ASP A 161 9.94 12.80 -1.25
CA ASP A 161 8.89 11.79 -1.45
C ASP A 161 8.24 11.90 -2.84
N LEU A 162 7.94 13.13 -3.29
CA LEU A 162 7.44 13.37 -4.65
C LEU A 162 8.42 12.88 -5.70
N HIS A 163 9.73 13.15 -5.54
CA HIS A 163 10.75 12.64 -6.43
C HIS A 163 10.84 11.12 -6.41
N ALA A 164 10.75 10.50 -5.23
CA ALA A 164 10.75 9.06 -5.11
C ALA A 164 9.59 8.43 -5.89
N VAL A 165 8.38 9.02 -5.86
CA VAL A 165 7.21 8.56 -6.65
C VAL A 165 7.41 8.84 -8.14
N ALA A 166 7.69 10.08 -8.51
CA ALA A 166 7.86 10.54 -9.89
C ALA A 166 8.98 9.80 -10.65
N SER A 167 9.98 9.29 -9.92
CA SER A 167 11.10 8.56 -10.52
C SER A 167 10.70 7.18 -11.04
N VAL A 168 9.76 6.51 -10.36
CA VAL A 168 9.41 5.11 -10.65
C VAL A 168 8.09 4.98 -11.37
N GLU A 169 7.10 5.81 -11.06
CA GLU A 169 5.75 5.61 -11.56
C GLU A 169 5.59 6.01 -13.03
N PRO A 170 4.74 5.32 -13.81
CA PRO A 170 4.33 5.80 -15.12
C PRO A 170 3.60 7.14 -15.03
N VAL A 171 3.88 8.04 -15.99
CA VAL A 171 3.15 9.31 -16.09
C VAL A 171 1.77 9.06 -16.68
N ARG A 172 0.73 9.41 -15.93
CA ARG A 172 -0.67 9.36 -16.39
C ARG A 172 -0.95 10.53 -17.32
N GLU A 173 -1.86 10.34 -18.26
CA GLU A 173 -2.20 11.37 -19.26
C GLU A 173 -2.60 12.69 -18.58
N GLN A 174 -3.47 12.62 -17.57
CA GLN A 174 -3.92 13.81 -16.82
C GLN A 174 -2.82 14.50 -16.01
N ASP A 175 -1.73 13.81 -15.69
CA ASP A 175 -0.68 14.32 -14.80
C ASP A 175 0.46 14.99 -15.57
N LYS A 176 0.47 14.92 -16.90
CA LYS A 176 1.57 15.42 -17.75
C LYS A 176 1.96 16.87 -17.47
N VAL A 177 0.98 17.75 -17.26
CA VAL A 177 1.25 19.17 -16.95
C VAL A 177 1.98 19.31 -15.61
N MET A 178 1.49 18.63 -14.57
CA MET A 178 2.10 18.65 -13.25
C MET A 178 3.49 18.03 -13.27
N MET A 179 3.68 16.92 -13.99
CA MET A 179 5.00 16.30 -14.17
C MET A 179 5.97 17.21 -14.93
N GLY A 180 5.49 18.00 -15.90
CA GLY A 180 6.30 19.02 -16.56
C GLY A 180 6.77 20.12 -15.59
N MET A 181 5.89 20.57 -14.71
CA MET A 181 6.25 21.53 -13.64
C MET A 181 7.28 20.93 -12.68
N LEU A 182 7.07 19.70 -12.22
CA LEU A 182 8.01 18.98 -11.36
C LEU A 182 9.38 18.79 -12.02
N SER A 183 9.41 18.49 -13.32
CA SER A 183 10.67 18.36 -14.07
C SER A 183 11.50 19.65 -14.05
N SER A 184 10.86 20.82 -14.02
CA SER A 184 11.58 22.11 -13.92
C SER A 184 12.27 22.31 -12.57
N LEU A 185 11.85 21.56 -11.54
CA LEU A 185 12.43 21.54 -10.20
C LEU A 185 13.46 20.40 -10.02
N GLY A 186 13.79 19.68 -11.09
CA GLY A 186 14.69 18.51 -11.02
C GLY A 186 14.02 17.26 -10.42
N ILE A 187 12.69 17.21 -10.40
CA ILE A 187 11.91 16.07 -9.89
C ILE A 187 11.43 15.23 -11.07
N GLY A 188 11.94 14.00 -11.20
CA GLY A 188 11.45 13.05 -12.19
C GLY A 188 12.39 11.87 -12.40
N ARG A 189 12.05 11.02 -13.37
CA ARG A 189 12.84 9.84 -13.71
C ARG A 189 14.19 10.20 -14.32
N GLY A 190 15.23 9.47 -13.92
CA GLY A 190 16.56 9.55 -14.52
C GLY A 190 17.39 10.75 -14.09
N VAL A 191 16.91 11.56 -13.14
CA VAL A 191 17.64 12.68 -12.55
C VAL A 191 17.89 12.44 -11.07
N THR A 192 18.96 13.03 -10.54
CA THR A 192 19.19 13.08 -9.10
C THR A 192 18.53 14.34 -8.55
N PHE A 193 17.60 14.21 -7.62
CA PHE A 193 17.04 15.35 -6.92
C PHE A 193 18.03 15.89 -5.88
N ASN A 194 18.71 16.98 -6.24
CA ASN A 194 19.67 17.66 -5.39
C ASN A 194 19.49 19.19 -5.50
N PRO A 195 18.41 19.75 -4.92
CA PRO A 195 18.13 21.18 -5.03
C PRO A 195 19.21 21.99 -4.29
N ASP A 196 19.64 23.10 -4.90
CA ASP A 196 20.52 24.07 -4.25
C ASP A 196 19.83 24.74 -3.05
N GLU A 197 20.59 25.49 -2.26
CA GLU A 197 20.06 26.13 -1.04
C GLU A 197 18.89 27.08 -1.34
N LYS A 198 18.98 27.83 -2.45
CA LYS A 198 17.91 28.74 -2.90
C LYS A 198 16.62 27.96 -3.22
N THR A 199 16.73 26.88 -3.97
CA THR A 199 15.60 26.01 -4.35
C THR A 199 15.02 25.34 -3.12
N ARG A 200 15.86 24.79 -2.24
CA ARG A 200 15.43 24.18 -0.98
C ARG A 200 14.63 25.15 -0.11
N LYS A 201 15.05 26.41 0.00
CA LYS A 201 14.31 27.45 0.73
C LYS A 201 12.95 27.74 0.09
N ALA A 202 12.88 27.80 -1.25
CA ALA A 202 11.62 28.00 -1.96
C ALA A 202 10.66 26.81 -1.78
N LEU A 203 11.17 25.57 -1.84
CA LEU A 203 10.39 24.35 -1.61
C LEU A 203 9.84 24.30 -0.17
N ARG A 204 10.65 24.68 0.83
CA ARG A 204 10.17 24.79 2.21
C ARG A 204 9.03 25.81 2.32
N GLN A 205 9.18 26.99 1.71
CA GLN A 205 8.12 28.00 1.74
C GLN A 205 6.84 27.49 1.06
N ALA A 206 6.97 26.81 -0.08
CA ALA A 206 5.82 26.21 -0.77
C ALA A 206 5.08 25.17 0.09
N ALA A 207 5.79 24.37 0.88
CA ALA A 207 5.19 23.41 1.79
C ALA A 207 4.47 24.09 2.99
N ILE A 208 4.92 25.27 3.41
CA ILE A 208 4.29 26.07 4.48
C ILE A 208 3.03 26.78 3.98
N ASP A 209 3.03 27.24 2.74
CA ASP A 209 1.94 28.02 2.15
C ASP A 209 0.73 27.15 1.75
N ALA A 210 0.92 25.84 1.59
CA ALA A 210 -0.09 24.85 1.19
C ALA A 210 -0.96 24.39 2.38
#